data_AF-A0A518W9G9-F1
#
_entry.id   AF-A0A518W9G9-F1
#
_cell.length_a   1.000
_cell.length_b   1.000
_cell.length_c   1.000
_cell.angle_alpha   90.00
_cell.angle_beta   90.00
_cell.angle_gamma   90.00
#
_symmetry.space_group_name_H-M   'P 1'
#
loop_
_entity.id
_entity.type
_entity.pdbx_description
1 polymer ?
#
loop_
_entity_poly.entity_id
_entity_poly.type
_entity_poly.pdbx_seq_one_letter_code
_entity_poly.pdbx_strand_id
1 'polypeptide(L)'
;MARRRNRPGDSDDGELSVNDLIEGPTEVISPAALAAARAAGPAPDAGVDETHDLSAYASRDLTPPPAPGPTAAVTEDLTGRSGGHDGEPPAQARVVLPGLPRPGALYRRALRDAVPGIGRSRRPDAAPPVELAVAGVTVDRAHLAEYDRVCGFRLADALPATYPHVLGFPLALRLMTLPEFPFPLAGVVHVGNRITVRRPVPADVPWDFVAHAEHLRPHARGRQIDVVLVGSVDGEEVWRGVSTYLGRERGAGVTGRDPGERPAPPAATAHWRLTPRVGTDYARVSGDHNPIHTSRLGARLFGFPRPIAHGMWSKARCLAALESRLPEAYTVEVGFKLPVPLPSTVAFSAVPGWDFALHDARTGRPHLVGTVR
;
A
#
# COMPACT_ATOMS: atom_id res chain seq x y z
N MET A 1 -56.45 30.21 -16.88
CA MET A 1 -55.77 31.41 -16.35
C MET A 1 -54.65 30.96 -15.43
N ALA A 2 -53.41 31.43 -15.70
CA ALA A 2 -52.29 31.77 -14.81
C ALA A 2 -52.28 31.21 -13.35
N ARG A 3 -51.17 30.77 -12.74
CA ARG A 3 -49.75 31.09 -12.90
C ARG A 3 -48.88 30.09 -12.12
N ARG A 4 -47.69 29.79 -12.64
CA ARG A 4 -46.53 29.18 -11.94
C ARG A 4 -46.12 29.98 -10.70
N ARG A 5 -45.62 29.29 -9.66
CA ARG A 5 -44.52 29.78 -8.83
C ARG A 5 -43.54 28.64 -8.53
N ASN A 6 -42.28 28.93 -8.84
CA ASN A 6 -41.08 28.11 -8.64
C ASN A 6 -40.85 27.78 -7.17
N ARG A 7 -40.26 26.60 -6.90
CA ARG A 7 -39.49 26.35 -5.68
C ARG A 7 -38.10 25.85 -6.08
N PRO A 8 -37.01 26.57 -5.75
CA PRO A 8 -35.64 26.13 -6.01
C PRO A 8 -35.07 25.39 -4.80
N GLY A 9 -34.03 24.60 -5.05
CA GLY A 9 -33.07 24.18 -4.04
C GLY A 9 -33.18 22.72 -3.64
N ASP A 10 -32.77 21.84 -4.54
CA ASP A 10 -32.22 20.53 -4.17
C ASP A 10 -31.00 20.81 -3.30
N SER A 11 -31.03 20.34 -2.04
CA SER A 11 -29.85 20.35 -1.18
C SER A 11 -28.90 19.28 -1.70
N ASP A 12 -27.98 19.72 -2.55
CA ASP A 12 -26.76 19.01 -2.88
C ASP A 12 -25.92 18.90 -1.60
N ASP A 13 -26.22 17.88 -0.79
CA ASP A 13 -25.33 17.42 0.28
C ASP A 13 -24.05 16.93 -0.39
N GLY A 14 -23.13 17.88 -0.60
CA GLY A 14 -21.82 17.70 -1.24
C GLY A 14 -20.90 16.79 -0.44
N GLU A 15 -21.26 15.51 -0.37
CA GLU A 15 -20.45 14.45 0.20
C GLU A 15 -19.35 14.09 -0.82
N LEU A 16 -18.26 14.85 -0.80
CA LEU A 16 -17.06 14.57 -1.58
C LEU A 16 -16.63 13.12 -1.39
N SER A 17 -16.63 12.37 -2.49
CA SER A 17 -16.33 10.94 -2.49
C SER A 17 -14.84 10.72 -2.22
N VAL A 18 -14.44 9.54 -1.73
CA VAL A 18 -13.02 9.13 -1.72
C VAL A 18 -12.37 9.31 -3.10
N ASN A 19 -13.18 9.23 -4.17
CA ASN A 19 -12.79 9.50 -5.54
C ASN A 19 -12.18 10.89 -5.75
N ASP A 20 -12.65 11.90 -5.04
CA ASP A 20 -12.12 13.25 -5.19
C ASP A 20 -10.75 13.35 -4.53
N LEU A 21 -10.46 12.54 -3.49
CA LEU A 21 -9.33 12.67 -2.56
C LEU A 21 -7.93 12.53 -3.17
N ILE A 22 -7.76 11.97 -4.37
CA ILE A 22 -6.43 11.67 -4.92
C ILE A 22 -5.98 12.54 -6.14
N GLU A 23 -6.67 13.64 -6.41
CA GLU A 23 -6.27 14.60 -7.46
C GLU A 23 -5.27 15.70 -7.01
N GLY A 24 -4.74 15.61 -5.79
CA GLY A 24 -3.65 16.48 -5.31
C GLY A 24 -2.25 16.00 -5.75
N PRO A 25 -1.22 16.87 -5.75
CA PRO A 25 0.16 16.43 -5.89
C PRO A 25 0.55 15.64 -4.63
N THR A 26 0.30 14.33 -4.66
CA THR A 26 1.00 13.40 -3.78
C THR A 26 2.46 13.44 -4.22
N GLU A 27 3.35 13.99 -3.39
CA GLU A 27 4.80 14.03 -3.62
C GLU A 27 5.37 12.61 -3.64
N VAL A 28 5.08 11.88 -4.72
CA VAL A 28 5.61 10.54 -5.00
C VAL A 28 6.14 10.48 -6.43
N ILE A 29 5.57 11.26 -7.37
CA ILE A 29 6.06 11.40 -8.74
C ILE A 29 5.98 12.89 -9.11
N SER A 30 7.09 13.47 -9.58
CA SER A 30 7.11 14.89 -9.94
C SER A 30 6.17 15.17 -11.13
N PRO A 31 5.53 16.36 -11.20
CA PRO A 31 4.68 16.72 -12.33
C PRO A 31 5.38 16.62 -13.70
N ALA A 32 6.69 16.84 -13.73
CA ALA A 32 7.51 16.72 -14.93
C ALA A 32 7.69 15.27 -15.40
N ALA A 33 7.92 14.33 -14.48
CA ALA A 33 8.02 12.90 -14.81
C ALA A 33 6.71 12.36 -15.39
N LEU A 34 5.58 12.81 -14.83
CA LEU A 34 4.24 12.46 -15.35
C LEU A 34 3.96 13.06 -16.74
N ALA A 35 4.51 14.24 -17.05
CA ALA A 35 4.35 14.90 -18.35
C ALA A 35 5.22 14.24 -19.44
N ALA A 36 6.45 13.83 -19.11
CA ALA A 36 7.36 13.16 -20.03
C ALA A 36 6.82 11.78 -20.50
N ALA A 37 6.26 11.00 -19.57
CA ALA A 37 5.61 9.71 -19.85
C ALA A 37 4.48 9.80 -20.89
N ARG A 38 3.81 10.96 -20.96
CA ARG A 38 2.66 11.21 -21.84
C ARG A 38 3.08 11.61 -23.27
N ALA A 39 4.33 12.04 -23.45
CA ALA A 39 4.82 12.57 -24.72
C ALA A 39 5.46 11.48 -25.62
N ALA A 40 5.78 10.30 -25.08
CA ALA A 40 6.39 9.21 -25.84
C ALA A 40 5.30 8.33 -26.51
N GLY A 41 5.13 8.49 -27.83
CA GLY A 41 4.22 7.69 -28.65
C GLY A 41 4.61 6.20 -28.73
N PRO A 42 3.75 5.34 -29.32
CA PRO A 42 3.93 3.89 -29.34
C PRO A 42 5.12 3.47 -30.20
N ALA A 43 5.91 2.50 -29.72
CA ALA A 43 6.92 1.78 -30.49
C ALA A 43 6.39 0.38 -30.88
N PRO A 44 6.85 -0.22 -32.00
CA PRO A 44 6.24 -1.41 -32.59
C PRO A 44 6.55 -2.72 -31.83
N ASP A 45 5.63 -3.66 -32.03
CA ASP A 45 5.34 -4.87 -31.26
C ASP A 45 6.30 -6.05 -31.52
N ALA A 46 6.53 -6.90 -30.53
CA ALA A 46 7.20 -8.19 -30.67
C ALA A 46 6.55 -9.24 -29.75
N GLY A 47 5.75 -10.12 -30.35
CA GLY A 47 5.01 -11.18 -29.66
C GLY A 47 5.88 -12.39 -29.29
N VAL A 48 5.44 -13.14 -28.28
CA VAL A 48 5.95 -14.48 -27.96
C VAL A 48 4.82 -15.34 -27.41
N ASP A 49 4.68 -16.52 -27.99
CA ASP A 49 3.69 -17.57 -27.68
C ASP A 49 4.35 -18.71 -26.89
N GLU A 50 3.49 -19.58 -26.33
CA GLU A 50 3.70 -20.91 -25.73
C GLU A 50 3.97 -21.03 -24.21
N THR A 51 3.06 -21.78 -23.54
CA THR A 51 3.04 -22.14 -22.10
C THR A 51 3.10 -23.66 -21.94
N HIS A 52 3.77 -24.17 -20.89
CA HIS A 52 3.84 -25.60 -20.55
C HIS A 52 3.22 -25.90 -19.17
N ASP A 53 2.52 -27.05 -19.07
CA ASP A 53 1.76 -27.58 -17.93
C ASP A 53 2.66 -28.29 -16.89
N LEU A 54 2.44 -28.04 -15.59
CA LEU A 54 3.26 -28.50 -14.45
C LEU A 54 2.48 -29.30 -13.39
N SER A 55 1.48 -30.07 -13.80
CA SER A 55 0.62 -30.88 -12.91
C SER A 55 1.31 -32.05 -12.15
N ALA A 56 2.64 -32.12 -12.08
CA ALA A 56 3.38 -33.28 -11.55
C ALA A 56 3.79 -33.24 -10.05
N TYR A 57 3.59 -32.13 -9.32
CA TYR A 57 4.19 -31.97 -7.97
C TYR A 57 3.24 -32.15 -6.78
N ALA A 58 2.11 -32.84 -6.95
CA ALA A 58 1.19 -33.13 -5.86
C ALA A 58 1.46 -34.52 -5.25
N SER A 59 2.29 -34.59 -4.21
CA SER A 59 2.07 -35.38 -2.98
C SER A 59 3.38 -35.76 -2.28
N ARG A 60 3.60 -35.27 -1.05
CA ARG A 60 3.94 -36.09 0.14
C ARG A 60 4.07 -35.29 1.43
N ASP A 61 3.95 -36.07 2.50
CA ASP A 61 3.51 -35.80 3.86
C ASP A 61 4.44 -34.91 4.72
N LEU A 62 3.82 -34.17 5.65
CA LEU A 62 4.40 -33.07 6.43
C LEU A 62 4.48 -33.44 7.91
N THR A 63 5.64 -33.91 8.38
CA THR A 63 5.93 -33.91 9.82
C THR A 63 7.40 -33.57 10.08
N PRO A 64 7.71 -32.42 10.72
CA PRO A 64 9.06 -32.10 11.16
C PRO A 64 9.41 -32.79 12.50
N PRO A 65 10.69 -33.16 12.74
CA PRO A 65 11.15 -33.58 14.06
C PRO A 65 11.32 -32.36 15.01
N PRO A 66 11.27 -32.55 16.34
CA PRO A 66 11.34 -31.45 17.30
C PRO A 66 12.77 -30.89 17.46
N ALA A 67 12.88 -29.57 17.60
CA ALA A 67 14.12 -28.85 17.87
C ALA A 67 14.45 -28.76 19.38
N PRO A 68 15.74 -28.68 19.78
CA PRO A 68 16.16 -28.51 21.17
C PRO A 68 16.06 -27.04 21.65
N GLY A 69 15.96 -26.87 22.98
CA GLY A 69 15.58 -25.64 23.70
C GLY A 69 16.67 -24.55 23.87
N PRO A 70 16.36 -23.47 24.62
CA PRO A 70 17.03 -22.17 24.49
C PRO A 70 18.20 -21.96 25.46
N THR A 71 19.22 -21.22 25.01
CA THR A 71 20.25 -20.60 25.88
C THR A 71 20.05 -19.09 25.98
N ALA A 72 20.28 -18.57 27.17
CA ALA A 72 19.90 -17.22 27.63
C ALA A 72 21.07 -16.21 27.71
N ALA A 73 20.67 -14.94 27.84
CA ALA A 73 21.37 -13.74 28.34
C ALA A 73 22.36 -13.07 27.35
N VAL A 74 22.52 -11.74 27.30
CA VAL A 74 22.67 -10.75 28.38
C VAL A 74 22.18 -9.35 27.94
N THR A 75 21.57 -8.59 28.85
CA THR A 75 21.28 -7.14 28.76
C THR A 75 22.36 -6.37 29.50
N GLU A 76 22.92 -5.30 28.90
CA GLU A 76 23.70 -4.30 29.63
C GLU A 76 22.99 -2.93 29.65
N ASP A 77 22.97 -2.37 30.86
CA ASP A 77 22.53 -1.02 31.23
C ASP A 77 23.76 -0.12 31.35
N LEU A 78 23.74 1.05 30.71
CA LEU A 78 24.72 2.10 30.98
C LEU A 78 24.09 3.49 30.88
N THR A 79 23.86 4.08 32.05
CA THR A 79 23.63 5.50 32.26
C THR A 79 24.97 6.24 32.31
N GLY A 80 25.09 7.37 31.60
CA GLY A 80 26.26 8.26 31.71
C GLY A 80 26.30 9.38 30.66
N ARG A 81 25.94 10.60 31.06
CA ARG A 81 25.91 11.86 30.29
C ARG A 81 27.31 12.32 29.84
N SER A 82 27.44 12.97 28.68
CA SER A 82 27.50 14.46 28.54
C SER A 82 28.09 14.95 27.21
N GLY A 83 27.40 15.90 26.55
CA GLY A 83 28.01 17.06 25.86
C GLY A 83 28.31 16.96 24.36
N GLY A 84 27.58 17.73 23.54
CA GLY A 84 27.94 18.04 22.15
C GLY A 84 26.72 18.38 21.30
N HIS A 85 26.59 19.65 20.92
CA HIS A 85 25.45 20.23 20.20
C HIS A 85 25.72 20.17 18.69
N ASP A 86 25.12 19.21 18.00
CA ASP A 86 24.77 19.26 16.58
C ASP A 86 23.39 18.60 16.49
N GLY A 87 22.39 19.34 16.00
CA GLY A 87 20.98 18.96 16.08
C GLY A 87 20.60 17.81 15.15
N GLU A 88 21.08 16.61 15.45
CA GLU A 88 20.48 15.36 15.00
C GLU A 88 19.06 15.28 15.60
N PRO A 89 18.02 14.96 14.82
CA PRO A 89 16.70 14.73 15.40
C PRO A 89 16.85 13.68 16.51
N PRO A 90 16.17 13.85 17.67
CA PRO A 90 16.35 12.95 18.80
C PRO A 90 16.17 11.51 18.30
N ALA A 91 17.17 10.66 18.56
CA ALA A 91 17.16 9.26 18.15
C ALA A 91 15.81 8.65 18.55
N GLN A 92 15.06 8.19 17.54
CA GLN A 92 13.75 7.60 17.77
C GLN A 92 13.92 6.41 18.74
N ALA A 93 13.08 6.34 19.77
CA ALA A 93 13.18 5.26 20.73
C ALA A 93 12.90 3.93 20.02
N ARG A 94 13.88 3.03 19.95
CA ARG A 94 13.71 1.73 19.29
C ARG A 94 13.11 0.70 20.24
N VAL A 95 12.00 0.11 19.83
CA VAL A 95 11.29 -0.95 20.56
C VAL A 95 11.38 -2.24 19.76
N VAL A 96 12.10 -3.22 20.31
CA VAL A 96 12.22 -4.56 19.71
C VAL A 96 11.06 -5.43 20.20
N LEU A 97 10.30 -5.97 19.26
CA LEU A 97 9.21 -6.91 19.51
C LEU A 97 9.75 -8.35 19.39
N PRO A 98 9.25 -9.29 20.22
CA PRO A 98 9.67 -10.69 20.16
C PRO A 98 9.14 -11.44 18.92
N GLY A 99 8.28 -10.81 18.13
CA GLY A 99 7.68 -11.39 16.92
C GLY A 99 6.68 -10.43 16.28
N LEU A 100 6.20 -10.78 15.09
CA LEU A 100 5.22 -9.96 14.39
C LEU A 100 3.90 -9.85 15.18
N PRO A 101 3.32 -8.64 15.30
CA PRO A 101 2.01 -8.47 15.90
C PRO A 101 0.93 -9.28 15.19
N ARG A 102 -0.10 -9.73 15.91
CA ARG A 102 -1.26 -10.40 15.30
C ARG A 102 -2.23 -9.34 14.71
N PRO A 103 -2.44 -9.27 13.39
CA PRO A 103 -3.23 -8.21 12.75
C PRO A 103 -4.67 -8.09 13.27
N GLY A 104 -5.33 -9.22 13.55
CA GLY A 104 -6.72 -9.23 14.02
C GLY A 104 -6.95 -8.49 15.34
N ALA A 105 -5.96 -8.46 16.25
CA ALA A 105 -6.06 -7.69 17.48
C ALA A 105 -5.98 -6.17 17.23
N LEU A 106 -5.20 -5.77 16.21
CA LEU A 106 -5.00 -4.37 15.82
C LEU A 106 -6.26 -3.80 15.14
N TYR A 107 -6.88 -4.55 14.22
CA TYR A 107 -8.14 -4.13 13.59
C TYR A 107 -9.30 -4.03 14.58
N ARG A 108 -9.40 -4.93 15.58
CA ARG A 108 -10.42 -4.78 16.64
C ARG A 108 -10.25 -3.49 17.43
N ARG A 109 -9.01 -3.07 17.71
CA ARG A 109 -8.73 -1.79 18.37
C ARG A 109 -9.11 -0.61 17.47
N ALA A 110 -8.73 -0.67 16.20
CA ALA A 110 -9.06 0.35 15.20
C ALA A 110 -10.57 0.57 15.06
N LEU A 111 -11.35 -0.52 15.04
CA LEU A 111 -12.81 -0.47 14.94
C LEU A 111 -13.45 0.16 16.19
N ARG A 112 -12.90 -0.07 17.39
CA ARG A 112 -13.38 0.60 18.61
C ARG A 112 -13.13 2.10 18.56
N ASP A 113 -11.96 2.52 18.09
CA ASP A 113 -11.60 3.94 17.95
C ASP A 113 -12.45 4.66 16.88
N ALA A 114 -13.10 3.92 15.97
CA ALA A 114 -13.99 4.46 14.96
C ALA A 114 -15.41 4.76 15.47
N VAL A 115 -15.77 4.32 16.68
CA VAL A 115 -17.12 4.53 17.24
C VAL A 115 -17.27 5.99 17.72
N PRO A 116 -18.28 6.75 17.22
CA PRO A 116 -18.54 8.12 17.66
C PRO A 116 -18.72 8.20 19.18
N GLY A 117 -18.02 9.13 19.84
CA GLY A 117 -18.09 9.34 21.30
C GLY A 117 -17.19 8.45 22.15
N ILE A 118 -16.62 7.38 21.59
CA ILE A 118 -15.64 6.50 22.25
C ILE A 118 -14.22 6.77 21.72
N GLY A 119 -14.10 7.09 20.43
CA GLY A 119 -12.83 7.39 19.77
C GLY A 119 -12.19 8.69 20.25
N ARG A 120 -10.88 8.66 20.52
CA ARG A 120 -10.09 9.87 20.82
C ARG A 120 -9.77 10.63 19.54
N SER A 121 -10.01 11.95 19.54
CA SER A 121 -9.46 12.84 18.51
C SER A 121 -7.93 12.79 18.56
N ARG A 122 -7.29 12.33 17.49
CA ARG A 122 -5.82 12.33 17.37
C ARG A 122 -5.41 13.61 16.64
N ARG A 123 -4.65 14.48 17.32
CA ARG A 123 -3.99 15.65 16.71
C ARG A 123 -2.52 15.87 17.16
N PRO A 124 -1.67 14.84 17.21
CA PRO A 124 -0.22 15.04 17.18
C PRO A 124 0.18 15.93 15.99
N ASP A 125 1.15 16.82 16.20
CA ASP A 125 1.74 17.73 15.21
C ASP A 125 3.07 17.21 14.65
N ALA A 126 3.59 16.10 15.18
CA ALA A 126 4.77 15.40 14.72
C ALA A 126 4.50 13.92 14.43
N ALA A 127 5.41 13.28 13.69
CA ALA A 127 5.43 11.84 13.56
C ALA A 127 5.78 11.17 14.91
N PRO A 128 5.26 9.95 15.20
CA PRO A 128 5.66 9.19 16.38
C PRO A 128 7.19 9.04 16.46
N PRO A 129 7.84 9.46 17.56
CA PRO A 129 9.30 9.39 17.71
C PRO A 129 9.74 7.98 18.16
N VAL A 130 9.28 6.95 17.45
CA VAL A 130 9.47 5.54 17.83
C VAL A 130 9.70 4.68 16.59
N GLU A 131 10.69 3.79 16.70
CA GLU A 131 10.91 2.71 15.74
C GLU A 131 10.44 1.39 16.35
N LEU A 132 9.69 0.62 15.59
CA LEU A 132 9.35 -0.75 15.96
C LEU A 132 10.24 -1.69 15.16
N ALA A 133 10.86 -2.66 15.83
CA ALA A 133 11.71 -3.65 15.19
C ALA A 133 11.28 -5.07 15.51
N VAL A 134 11.51 -6.00 14.58
CA VAL A 134 11.36 -7.44 14.77
C VAL A 134 12.43 -8.15 13.97
N ALA A 135 13.00 -9.22 14.52
CA ALA A 135 14.06 -10.00 13.88
C ALA A 135 13.62 -11.43 13.58
N GLY A 136 14.28 -12.08 12.63
CA GLY A 136 14.12 -13.51 12.36
C GLY A 136 12.76 -13.90 11.76
N VAL A 137 12.15 -13.01 10.98
CA VAL A 137 10.87 -13.28 10.30
C VAL A 137 11.12 -14.21 9.11
N THR A 138 10.56 -15.41 9.15
CA THR A 138 10.67 -16.41 8.08
C THR A 138 9.50 -16.32 7.09
N VAL A 139 9.75 -16.64 5.83
CA VAL A 139 8.70 -16.73 4.81
C VAL A 139 8.05 -18.11 4.82
N ASP A 140 6.72 -18.15 4.94
CA ASP A 140 5.95 -19.35 4.64
C ASP A 140 5.77 -19.48 3.12
N ARG A 141 6.37 -20.52 2.52
CA ARG A 141 6.30 -20.76 1.07
C ARG A 141 4.88 -21.02 0.57
N ALA A 142 4.00 -21.62 1.38
CA ALA A 142 2.61 -21.82 0.99
C ALA A 142 1.85 -20.49 0.96
N HIS A 143 2.11 -19.62 1.93
CA HIS A 143 1.58 -18.26 1.97
C HIS A 143 2.09 -17.42 0.79
N LEU A 144 3.39 -17.48 0.47
CA LEU A 144 3.97 -16.84 -0.71
C LEU A 144 3.29 -17.32 -1.99
N ALA A 145 3.10 -18.63 -2.16
CA ALA A 145 2.43 -19.16 -3.34
C ALA A 145 0.94 -18.77 -3.44
N GLU A 146 0.23 -18.56 -2.32
CA GLU A 146 -1.13 -17.99 -2.35
C GLU A 146 -1.08 -16.50 -2.74
N TYR A 147 -0.14 -15.73 -2.20
CA TYR A 147 0.05 -14.33 -2.56
C TYR A 147 0.34 -14.17 -4.06
N ASP A 148 1.28 -14.96 -4.60
CA ASP A 148 1.65 -14.94 -6.01
C ASP A 148 0.45 -15.22 -6.91
N ARG A 149 -0.37 -16.22 -6.56
CA ARG A 149 -1.59 -16.54 -7.30
C ARG A 149 -2.62 -15.40 -7.28
N VAL A 150 -2.82 -14.77 -6.12
CA VAL A 150 -3.80 -13.68 -5.98
C VAL A 150 -3.36 -12.42 -6.71
N CYS A 151 -2.06 -12.12 -6.70
CA CYS A 151 -1.48 -10.97 -7.38
C CYS A 151 -1.15 -11.23 -8.85
N GLY A 152 -0.97 -12.49 -9.24
CA GLY A 152 -0.59 -12.94 -10.57
C GLY A 152 0.90 -13.00 -10.87
N PHE A 153 1.76 -13.04 -9.85
CA PHE A 153 3.19 -13.32 -10.03
C PHE A 153 3.40 -14.78 -10.42
N ARG A 154 4.53 -15.07 -11.08
CA ARG A 154 5.01 -16.44 -11.21
C ARG A 154 5.51 -16.96 -9.87
N LEU A 155 5.35 -18.26 -9.63
CA LEU A 155 6.01 -18.93 -8.50
C LEU A 155 7.51 -18.99 -8.75
N ALA A 156 8.29 -18.39 -7.85
CA ALA A 156 9.75 -18.38 -7.90
C ALA A 156 10.31 -18.42 -6.47
N ASP A 157 11.59 -18.77 -6.33
CA ASP A 157 12.26 -18.74 -5.02
C ASP A 157 12.56 -17.30 -4.55
N ALA A 158 12.70 -16.35 -5.48
CA ALA A 158 12.89 -14.94 -5.14
C ALA A 158 11.55 -14.26 -4.82
N LEU A 159 11.52 -13.45 -3.76
CA LEU A 159 10.30 -12.76 -3.34
C LEU A 159 9.90 -11.66 -4.33
N PRO A 160 8.60 -11.55 -4.71
CA PRO A 160 8.10 -10.38 -5.41
C PRO A 160 8.31 -9.12 -4.57
N ALA A 161 8.64 -7.99 -5.20
CA ALA A 161 8.98 -6.76 -4.48
C ALA A 161 7.87 -6.23 -3.56
N THR A 162 6.61 -6.59 -3.79
CA THR A 162 5.48 -6.20 -2.94
C THR A 162 5.21 -7.17 -1.79
N TYR A 163 5.85 -8.34 -1.75
CA TYR A 163 5.65 -9.33 -0.70
C TYR A 163 6.29 -8.93 0.64
N PRO A 164 7.51 -8.35 0.72
CA PRO A 164 8.05 -7.87 2.01
C PRO A 164 7.16 -6.82 2.69
N HIS A 165 6.41 -6.02 1.91
CA HIS A 165 5.38 -5.14 2.47
C HIS A 165 4.31 -5.92 3.23
N VAL A 166 3.84 -7.05 2.69
CA VAL A 166 2.87 -7.94 3.35
C VAL A 166 3.48 -8.59 4.59
N LEU A 167 4.71 -9.08 4.48
CA LEU A 167 5.42 -9.75 5.57
C LEU A 167 5.60 -8.82 6.79
N GLY A 168 6.04 -7.58 6.56
CA GLY A 168 6.21 -6.57 7.61
C GLY A 168 4.96 -5.73 7.91
N PHE A 169 3.86 -5.90 7.19
CA PHE A 169 2.63 -5.11 7.37
C PHE A 169 2.11 -5.10 8.83
N PRO A 170 2.14 -6.21 9.60
CA PRO A 170 1.69 -6.19 10.98
C PRO A 170 2.48 -5.24 11.88
N LEU A 171 3.77 -5.02 11.58
CA LEU A 171 4.64 -4.08 12.29
C LEU A 171 4.24 -2.62 11.98
N ALA A 172 4.06 -2.31 10.69
CA ALA A 172 3.57 -1.00 10.25
C ALA A 172 2.17 -0.71 10.82
N LEU A 173 1.26 -1.70 10.82
CA LEU A 173 -0.06 -1.56 11.39
C LEU A 173 0.00 -1.30 12.90
N ARG A 174 0.92 -1.95 13.63
CA ARG A 174 1.13 -1.68 15.06
C ARG A 174 1.55 -0.23 15.29
N LEU A 175 2.51 0.29 14.51
CA LEU A 175 2.93 1.69 14.54
C LEU A 175 1.74 2.64 14.32
N MET A 176 0.91 2.38 13.31
CA MET A 176 -0.26 3.21 13.00
C MET A 176 -1.37 3.16 14.07
N THR A 177 -1.39 2.13 14.92
CA THR A 177 -2.31 2.02 16.06
C THR A 177 -1.81 2.66 17.35
N LEU A 178 -0.59 3.21 17.35
CA LEU A 178 -0.05 3.91 18.52
C LEU A 178 -0.88 5.16 18.84
N PRO A 179 -1.03 5.53 20.13
CA PRO A 179 -1.70 6.77 20.53
C PRO A 179 -1.11 8.03 19.87
N GLU A 180 0.21 8.02 19.62
CA GLU A 180 1.00 9.10 19.03
C GLU A 180 0.84 9.19 17.51
N PHE A 181 0.25 8.19 16.85
CA PHE A 181 0.06 8.22 15.40
C PHE A 181 -1.04 9.23 15.04
N PRO A 182 -0.82 10.14 14.07
CA PRO A 182 -1.62 11.35 13.92
C PRO A 182 -3.04 11.11 13.41
N PHE A 183 -3.32 9.94 12.83
CA PHE A 183 -4.60 9.64 12.19
C PHE A 183 -5.28 8.42 12.82
N PRO A 184 -6.62 8.40 12.91
CA PRO A 184 -7.34 7.15 13.12
C PRO A 184 -7.13 6.24 11.90
N LEU A 185 -6.99 4.94 12.13
CA LEU A 185 -6.93 3.96 11.04
C LEU A 185 -8.23 3.94 10.21
N ALA A 186 -9.37 4.21 10.86
CA ALA A 186 -10.63 4.38 10.15
C ALA A 186 -10.60 5.70 9.36
N GLY A 187 -10.64 5.59 8.03
CA GLY A 187 -10.70 6.74 7.13
C GLY A 187 -9.35 7.30 6.67
N VAL A 188 -8.23 6.69 7.08
CA VAL A 188 -6.92 6.97 6.46
C VAL A 188 -6.89 6.41 5.04
N VAL A 189 -6.34 7.17 4.11
CA VAL A 189 -6.26 6.79 2.69
C VAL A 189 -4.81 6.55 2.30
N HIS A 190 -4.52 5.39 1.72
CA HIS A 190 -3.20 5.10 1.15
C HIS A 190 -3.10 5.75 -0.23
N VAL A 191 -2.33 6.83 -0.36
CA VAL A 191 -2.32 7.67 -1.57
C VAL A 191 -1.11 7.43 -2.47
N GLY A 192 -0.04 6.85 -1.93
CA GLY A 192 1.12 6.46 -2.73
C GLY A 192 2.02 5.47 -2.01
N ASN A 193 2.84 4.77 -2.79
CA ASN A 193 3.78 3.79 -2.27
C ASN A 193 5.05 3.71 -3.13
N ARG A 194 6.20 3.88 -2.48
CA ARG A 194 7.53 3.69 -3.07
C ARG A 194 8.14 2.42 -2.50
N ILE A 195 8.68 1.55 -3.35
CA ILE A 195 9.45 0.37 -2.94
C ILE A 195 10.78 0.43 -3.66
N THR A 196 11.88 0.33 -2.91
CA THR A 196 13.23 0.15 -3.43
C THR A 196 13.69 -1.27 -3.10
N VAL A 197 14.03 -2.03 -4.14
CA VAL A 197 14.66 -3.35 -4.09
C VAL A 197 16.12 -3.16 -4.42
N ARG A 198 17.02 -3.57 -3.51
CA ARG A 198 18.48 -3.42 -3.71
C ARG A 198 19.09 -4.65 -4.37
N ARG A 199 18.48 -5.82 -4.15
CA ARG A 199 18.80 -7.09 -4.82
C ARG A 199 17.62 -8.05 -4.68
N PRO A 200 17.50 -9.08 -5.53
CA PRO A 200 16.59 -10.19 -5.32
C PRO A 200 16.91 -10.90 -4.00
N VAL A 201 15.88 -11.34 -3.29
CA VAL A 201 16.04 -12.03 -2.00
C VAL A 201 15.27 -13.35 -2.06
N PRO A 202 15.93 -14.50 -1.81
CA PRO A 202 15.28 -15.80 -1.73
C PRO A 202 14.26 -15.91 -0.58
N ALA A 203 13.34 -16.86 -0.68
CA ALA A 203 12.32 -17.12 0.33
C ALA A 203 12.82 -17.92 1.55
N ASP A 204 14.01 -18.49 1.51
CA ASP A 204 14.57 -19.31 2.59
C ASP A 204 15.47 -18.52 3.57
N VAL A 205 15.68 -17.23 3.35
CA VAL A 205 16.44 -16.38 4.27
C VAL A 205 15.52 -15.71 5.31
N PRO A 206 15.97 -15.59 6.57
CA PRO A 206 15.25 -14.83 7.58
C PRO A 206 15.37 -13.32 7.32
N TRP A 207 14.30 -12.58 7.66
CA TRP A 207 14.21 -11.13 7.52
C TRP A 207 14.13 -10.44 8.85
N ASP A 208 14.82 -9.30 8.94
CA ASP A 208 14.62 -8.33 10.00
C ASP A 208 13.85 -7.14 9.46
N PHE A 209 12.86 -6.66 10.21
CA PHE A 209 12.07 -5.50 9.84
C PHE A 209 12.18 -4.39 10.87
N VAL A 210 12.27 -3.15 10.37
CA VAL A 210 12.11 -1.92 11.15
C VAL A 210 10.99 -1.10 10.52
N ALA A 211 10.07 -0.60 11.34
CA ALA A 211 9.03 0.32 10.91
C ALA A 211 9.03 1.60 11.74
N HIS A 212 8.93 2.73 11.05
CA HIS A 212 8.86 4.05 11.66
C HIS A 212 8.00 4.98 10.79
N ALA A 213 7.71 6.17 11.30
CA ALA A 213 6.94 7.17 10.57
C ALA A 213 7.72 8.48 10.50
N GLU A 214 7.59 9.17 9.37
CA GLU A 214 8.31 10.40 9.08
C GLU A 214 7.48 11.33 8.20
N HIS A 215 7.97 12.55 8.00
CA HIS A 215 7.41 13.53 7.06
C HIS A 215 5.90 13.80 7.20
N LEU A 216 5.41 13.97 8.44
CA LEU A 216 4.07 14.51 8.68
C LEU A 216 3.99 15.93 8.09
N ARG A 217 3.15 16.11 7.07
CA ARG A 217 3.09 17.36 6.31
C ARG A 217 1.66 17.75 5.92
N PRO A 218 1.36 19.06 5.76
CA PRO A 218 0.07 19.52 5.28
C PRO A 218 -0.28 18.95 3.90
N HIS A 219 -1.56 18.75 3.65
CA HIS A 219 -2.12 18.40 2.35
C HIS A 219 -3.43 19.19 2.14
N ALA A 220 -3.81 19.50 0.90
CA ALA A 220 -5.03 20.27 0.62
C ALA A 220 -6.32 19.68 1.23
N ARG A 221 -6.30 18.39 1.62
CA ARG A 221 -7.43 17.65 2.18
C ARG A 221 -7.23 17.18 3.63
N GLY A 222 -6.18 17.66 4.30
CA GLY A 222 -5.83 17.28 5.66
C GLY A 222 -4.33 17.26 5.85
N ARG A 223 -3.79 16.14 6.33
CA ARG A 223 -2.34 15.94 6.52
C ARG A 223 -1.93 14.57 6.01
N GLN A 224 -0.71 14.45 5.52
CA GLN A 224 -0.15 13.18 5.09
C GLN A 224 1.10 12.83 5.90
N ILE A 225 1.34 11.54 6.10
CA ILE A 225 2.51 11.00 6.79
C ILE A 225 3.05 9.81 6.00
N ASP A 226 4.36 9.62 6.05
CA ASP A 226 5.00 8.46 5.46
C ASP A 226 5.25 7.41 6.55
N VAL A 227 4.85 6.17 6.29
CA VAL A 227 5.18 5.00 7.09
C VAL A 227 6.23 4.22 6.33
N VAL A 228 7.42 4.13 6.91
CA VAL A 228 8.58 3.46 6.34
C VAL A 228 8.68 2.07 6.94
N LEU A 229 8.94 1.09 6.09
CA LEU A 229 9.25 -0.28 6.45
C LEU A 229 10.56 -0.66 5.76
N VAL A 230 11.57 -1.00 6.56
CA VAL A 230 12.89 -1.43 6.09
C VAL A 230 13.00 -2.93 6.33
N GLY A 231 13.37 -3.68 5.29
CA GLY A 231 13.65 -5.10 5.36
C GLY A 231 15.15 -5.36 5.16
N SER A 232 15.75 -6.09 6.10
CA SER A 232 17.17 -6.41 6.10
C SER A 232 17.41 -7.92 6.17
N VAL A 233 18.52 -8.36 5.59
CA VAL A 233 19.02 -9.74 5.66
C VAL A 233 20.48 -9.66 6.07
N ASP A 234 20.89 -10.42 7.09
CA ASP A 234 22.26 -10.41 7.63
C ASP A 234 22.78 -9.00 7.99
N GLY A 235 21.88 -8.14 8.48
CA GLY A 235 22.19 -6.74 8.85
C GLY A 235 22.29 -5.76 7.68
N GLU A 236 22.13 -6.21 6.43
CA GLU A 236 22.11 -5.37 5.23
C GLU A 236 20.67 -5.00 4.85
N GLU A 237 20.38 -3.71 4.67
CA GLU A 237 19.11 -3.29 4.06
C GLU A 237 19.06 -3.82 2.62
N VAL A 238 18.07 -4.65 2.31
CA VAL A 238 17.85 -5.22 0.96
C VAL A 238 16.56 -4.70 0.31
N TRP A 239 15.66 -4.16 1.13
CA TRP A 239 14.35 -3.69 0.70
C TRP A 239 13.90 -2.52 1.56
N ARG A 240 13.26 -1.52 0.94
CA ARG A 240 12.67 -0.39 1.64
C ARG A 240 11.33 -0.03 1.01
N GLY A 241 10.28 -0.01 1.82
CA GLY A 241 8.94 0.44 1.45
C GLY A 241 8.57 1.73 2.17
N VAL A 242 8.01 2.68 1.44
CA VAL A 242 7.44 3.92 1.99
C VAL A 242 5.99 4.01 1.56
N SER A 243 5.08 4.01 2.53
CA SER A 243 3.63 4.13 2.32
C SER A 243 3.15 5.50 2.80
N THR A 244 2.63 6.30 1.88
CA THR A 244 2.10 7.63 2.18
C THR A 244 0.61 7.56 2.49
N TYR A 245 0.24 7.97 3.70
CA TYR A 245 -1.11 7.94 4.23
C TYR A 245 -1.66 9.34 4.44
N LEU A 246 -2.88 9.59 3.94
CA LEU A 246 -3.62 10.84 4.09
C LEU A 246 -4.71 10.68 5.16
N GLY A 247 -4.60 11.46 6.24
CA GLY A 247 -5.68 11.66 7.21
C GLY A 247 -6.52 12.89 6.87
N ARG A 248 -7.84 12.72 6.81
CA ARG A 248 -8.79 13.81 6.50
C ARG A 248 -9.00 14.72 7.70
N GLU A 249 -9.04 16.03 7.45
CA GLU A 249 -9.35 17.02 8.48
C GLU A 249 -10.40 18.02 7.99
N ARG A 250 -11.34 18.38 8.87
CA ARG A 250 -12.39 19.37 8.56
C ARG A 250 -11.77 20.76 8.43
N GLY A 251 -12.13 21.49 7.38
CA GLY A 251 -11.64 22.86 7.13
C GLY A 251 -10.37 22.97 6.28
N ALA A 252 -9.80 21.84 5.83
CA ALA A 252 -8.75 21.87 4.82
C ALA A 252 -9.30 22.41 3.49
N GLY A 253 -8.67 23.44 2.95
CA GLY A 253 -9.15 24.19 1.79
C GLY A 253 -9.20 23.32 0.53
N VAL A 254 -10.43 22.97 0.11
CA VAL A 254 -10.67 22.41 -1.21
C VAL A 254 -10.54 23.57 -2.20
N THR A 255 -9.32 23.85 -2.66
CA THR A 255 -9.19 24.57 -3.93
C THR A 255 -9.61 23.56 -5.00
N GLY A 256 -10.86 23.67 -5.46
CA GLY A 256 -11.37 22.88 -6.57
C GLY A 256 -10.37 23.00 -7.72
N ARG A 257 -9.72 21.90 -8.07
CA ARG A 257 -9.03 21.84 -9.34
C ARG A 257 -10.13 21.74 -10.37
N ASP A 258 -10.17 22.69 -11.29
CA ASP A 258 -10.91 22.52 -12.54
C ASP A 258 -10.53 21.14 -13.09
N PRO A 259 -11.46 20.30 -13.58
CA PRO A 259 -11.12 19.07 -14.29
C PRO A 259 -10.44 19.48 -15.60
N GLY A 260 -9.20 19.96 -15.51
CA GLY A 260 -8.37 20.29 -16.64
C GLY A 260 -8.33 19.08 -17.55
N GLU A 261 -8.22 19.35 -18.84
CA GLU A 261 -8.24 18.37 -19.92
C GLU A 261 -7.46 17.11 -19.50
N ARG A 262 -8.20 16.05 -19.14
CA ARG A 262 -7.59 14.82 -18.66
C ARG A 262 -6.98 14.15 -19.89
N PRO A 263 -5.65 13.95 -19.93
CA PRO A 263 -5.03 13.28 -21.06
C PRO A 263 -5.68 11.91 -21.24
N ALA A 264 -5.91 11.51 -22.49
CA ALA A 264 -6.44 10.19 -22.78
C ALA A 264 -5.54 9.12 -22.13
N PRO A 265 -6.13 8.02 -21.62
CA PRO A 265 -5.33 6.93 -21.09
C PRO A 265 -4.41 6.37 -22.19
N PRO A 266 -3.17 5.97 -21.87
CA PRO A 266 -2.32 5.30 -22.84
C PRO A 266 -2.99 4.02 -23.37
N ALA A 267 -2.65 3.62 -24.59
CA ALA A 267 -3.17 2.39 -25.19
C ALA A 267 -2.97 1.20 -24.24
N ALA A 268 -4.04 0.42 -24.05
CA ALA A 268 -4.03 -0.69 -23.11
C ALA A 268 -3.21 -1.86 -23.68
N THR A 269 -2.19 -2.28 -22.95
CA THR A 269 -1.43 -3.51 -23.21
C THR A 269 -2.18 -4.76 -22.74
N ALA A 270 -3.06 -4.63 -21.75
CA ALA A 270 -3.89 -5.74 -21.27
C ALA A 270 -5.21 -5.25 -20.66
N HIS A 271 -6.22 -6.13 -20.67
CA HIS A 271 -7.47 -5.94 -19.95
C HIS A 271 -7.64 -7.04 -18.90
N TRP A 272 -7.90 -6.66 -17.65
CA TRP A 272 -8.08 -7.61 -16.55
C TRP A 272 -9.49 -7.52 -16.00
N ARG A 273 -10.19 -8.65 -16.00
CA ARG A 273 -11.49 -8.78 -15.34
C ARG A 273 -11.27 -9.12 -13.87
N LEU A 274 -11.75 -8.25 -13.00
CA LEU A 274 -11.62 -8.37 -11.56
C LEU A 274 -12.91 -8.92 -10.96
N THR A 275 -12.80 -10.03 -10.26
CA THR A 275 -13.94 -10.68 -9.60
C THR A 275 -14.21 -10.01 -8.24
N PRO A 276 -15.41 -10.20 -7.65
CA PRO A 276 -15.68 -9.72 -6.30
C PRO A 276 -14.74 -10.32 -5.24
N ARG A 277 -14.15 -11.49 -5.51
CA ARG A 277 -13.29 -12.22 -4.56
C ARG A 277 -11.90 -11.61 -4.41
N VAL A 278 -11.44 -10.81 -5.38
CA VAL A 278 -10.12 -10.15 -5.32
C VAL A 278 -9.89 -9.46 -3.98
N GLY A 279 -10.89 -8.73 -3.48
CA GLY A 279 -10.80 -8.06 -2.17
C GLY A 279 -10.67 -9.04 -1.00
N THR A 280 -11.44 -10.13 -0.97
CA THR A 280 -11.36 -11.11 0.14
C THR A 280 -10.12 -11.99 0.06
N ASP A 281 -9.71 -12.38 -1.14
CA ASP A 281 -8.56 -13.26 -1.36
C ASP A 281 -7.27 -12.51 -1.04
N TYR A 282 -7.15 -11.23 -1.47
CA TYR A 282 -6.00 -10.41 -1.09
C TYR A 282 -5.99 -10.05 0.40
N ALA A 283 -7.14 -9.81 1.03
CA ALA A 283 -7.20 -9.57 2.47
C ALA A 283 -6.63 -10.74 3.28
N ARG A 284 -6.89 -11.99 2.84
CA ARG A 284 -6.38 -13.20 3.51
C ARG A 284 -4.85 -13.23 3.52
N VAL A 285 -4.21 -12.97 2.38
CA VAL A 285 -2.74 -13.04 2.23
C VAL A 285 -2.03 -11.77 2.70
N SER A 286 -2.67 -10.60 2.65
CA SER A 286 -2.04 -9.35 3.08
C SER A 286 -2.22 -9.06 4.58
N GLY A 287 -3.20 -9.69 5.21
CA GLY A 287 -3.66 -9.31 6.53
C GLY A 287 -4.50 -8.03 6.54
N ASP A 288 -4.67 -7.32 5.42
CA ASP A 288 -5.49 -6.10 5.35
C ASP A 288 -6.98 -6.42 5.20
N HIS A 289 -7.64 -6.55 6.35
CA HIS A 289 -9.06 -6.91 6.46
C HIS A 289 -9.98 -5.68 6.54
N ASN A 290 -9.54 -4.52 6.05
CA ASN A 290 -10.39 -3.32 6.03
C ASN A 290 -11.75 -3.61 5.35
N PRO A 291 -12.89 -3.38 6.02
CA PRO A 291 -14.22 -3.74 5.53
C PRO A 291 -14.59 -3.14 4.17
N ILE A 292 -13.93 -2.07 3.73
CA ILE A 292 -14.13 -1.46 2.39
C ILE A 292 -13.74 -2.39 1.24
N HIS A 293 -12.91 -3.40 1.51
CA HIS A 293 -12.45 -4.38 0.52
C HIS A 293 -13.21 -5.71 0.60
N THR A 294 -13.68 -6.07 1.79
CA THR A 294 -14.15 -7.43 2.09
C THR A 294 -15.67 -7.56 2.20
N SER A 295 -16.41 -6.45 2.38
CA SER A 295 -17.86 -6.51 2.59
C SER A 295 -18.61 -5.34 1.95
N ARG A 296 -19.81 -5.61 1.41
CA ARG A 296 -20.68 -4.54 0.87
C ARG A 296 -21.13 -3.56 1.94
N LEU A 297 -21.45 -4.06 3.14
CA LEU A 297 -21.89 -3.21 4.25
C LEU A 297 -20.78 -2.29 4.72
N GLY A 298 -19.56 -2.83 4.90
CA GLY A 298 -18.38 -2.04 5.24
C GLY A 298 -18.08 -0.98 4.19
N ALA A 299 -18.05 -1.37 2.90
CA ALA A 299 -17.88 -0.42 1.80
C ALA A 299 -18.90 0.74 1.87
N ARG A 300 -20.19 0.45 2.06
CA ARG A 300 -21.24 1.47 2.15
C ARG A 300 -21.10 2.38 3.38
N LEU A 301 -20.68 1.83 4.53
CA LEU A 301 -20.43 2.61 5.74
C LEU A 301 -19.33 3.65 5.55
N PHE A 302 -18.38 3.39 4.65
CA PHE A 302 -17.28 4.30 4.31
C PHE A 302 -17.48 5.02 2.97
N GLY A 303 -18.72 5.11 2.47
CA GLY A 303 -19.09 5.93 1.30
C GLY A 303 -18.84 5.28 -0.06
N PHE A 304 -18.61 3.97 -0.12
CA PHE A 304 -18.45 3.23 -1.37
C PHE A 304 -19.72 2.43 -1.71
N PRO A 305 -20.24 2.49 -2.95
CA PRO A 305 -21.43 1.73 -3.33
C PRO A 305 -21.17 0.22 -3.34
N ARG A 306 -19.91 -0.20 -3.47
CA ARG A 306 -19.46 -1.60 -3.55
C ARG A 306 -18.02 -1.72 -3.06
N PRO A 307 -17.56 -2.93 -2.68
CA PRO A 307 -16.17 -3.13 -2.28
C PRO A 307 -15.19 -2.68 -3.36
N ILE A 308 -14.02 -2.25 -2.94
CA ILE A 308 -12.94 -1.81 -3.83
C ILE A 308 -11.74 -2.75 -3.68
N ALA A 309 -10.92 -2.91 -4.72
CA ALA A 309 -9.66 -3.64 -4.61
C ALA A 309 -8.67 -2.86 -3.74
N HIS A 310 -7.77 -3.56 -3.06
CA HIS A 310 -6.68 -2.92 -2.33
C HIS A 310 -5.73 -2.20 -3.30
N GLY A 311 -5.23 -1.03 -2.89
CA GLY A 311 -4.21 -0.32 -3.65
C GLY A 311 -2.96 -1.18 -3.87
N MET A 312 -2.49 -1.84 -2.80
CA MET A 312 -1.32 -2.72 -2.88
C MET A 312 -1.54 -3.96 -3.75
N TRP A 313 -2.77 -4.50 -3.82
CA TRP A 313 -3.09 -5.54 -4.81
C TRP A 313 -2.95 -5.00 -6.23
N SER A 314 -3.44 -3.78 -6.49
CA SER A 314 -3.32 -3.14 -7.81
C SER A 314 -1.84 -2.92 -8.20
N LYS A 315 -1.02 -2.44 -7.26
CA LYS A 315 0.44 -2.29 -7.47
C LYS A 315 1.09 -3.65 -7.78
N ALA A 316 0.81 -4.65 -6.96
CA ALA A 316 1.34 -6.00 -7.11
C ALA A 316 0.95 -6.61 -8.47
N ARG A 317 -0.32 -6.47 -8.87
CA ARG A 317 -0.82 -6.96 -10.16
C ARG A 317 -0.14 -6.28 -11.35
N CYS A 318 0.11 -4.97 -11.27
CA CYS A 318 0.88 -4.25 -12.28
C CYS A 318 2.34 -4.72 -12.36
N LEU A 319 2.99 -4.90 -11.21
CA LEU A 319 4.39 -5.39 -11.17
C LEU A 319 4.51 -6.82 -11.66
N ALA A 320 3.54 -7.69 -11.36
CA ALA A 320 3.49 -9.05 -11.89
C ALA A 320 3.45 -9.05 -13.43
N ALA A 321 2.72 -8.12 -14.05
CA ALA A 321 2.70 -7.96 -15.50
C ALA A 321 4.02 -7.42 -16.09
N LEU A 322 4.91 -6.86 -15.25
CA LEU A 322 6.22 -6.34 -15.65
C LEU A 322 7.37 -7.27 -15.26
N GLU A 323 7.11 -8.30 -14.44
CA GLU A 323 8.13 -9.02 -13.66
C GLU A 323 9.25 -9.62 -14.50
N SER A 324 8.94 -10.10 -15.71
CA SER A 324 9.90 -10.76 -16.60
C SER A 324 10.97 -9.83 -17.15
N ARG A 325 10.77 -8.52 -17.03
CA ARG A 325 11.67 -7.50 -17.54
C ARG A 325 12.36 -6.71 -16.42
N LEU A 326 11.86 -6.78 -15.19
CA LEU A 326 12.37 -5.97 -14.08
C LEU A 326 13.85 -6.28 -13.85
N PRO A 327 14.70 -5.25 -13.65
CA PRO A 327 16.08 -5.47 -13.26
C PRO A 327 16.15 -6.04 -11.84
N GLU A 328 17.31 -6.55 -11.46
CA GLU A 328 17.54 -7.12 -10.12
C GLU A 328 17.40 -6.08 -8.98
N ALA A 329 17.78 -4.83 -9.25
CA ALA A 329 17.67 -3.71 -8.34
C ALA A 329 16.89 -2.57 -9.02
N TYR A 330 15.89 -2.04 -8.34
CA TYR A 330 15.05 -0.96 -8.85
C TYR A 330 14.27 -0.26 -7.76
N THR A 331 13.72 0.89 -8.10
CA THR A 331 12.63 1.51 -7.35
C THR A 331 11.36 1.52 -8.17
N VAL A 332 10.25 1.10 -7.56
CA VAL A 332 8.89 1.28 -8.08
C VAL A 332 8.09 2.25 -7.21
N GLU A 333 7.63 3.32 -7.85
CA GLU A 333 6.76 4.33 -7.26
C GLU A 333 5.36 4.25 -7.86
N VAL A 334 4.34 4.39 -7.03
CA VAL A 334 2.95 4.50 -7.50
C VAL A 334 2.20 5.60 -6.77
N GLY A 335 1.31 6.26 -7.49
CA GLY A 335 0.24 7.09 -6.95
C GLY A 335 -1.11 6.41 -7.18
N PHE A 336 -1.84 6.13 -6.10
CA PHE A 336 -3.17 5.51 -6.17
C PHE A 336 -4.21 6.57 -6.46
N LYS A 337 -4.73 6.65 -7.69
CA LYS A 337 -5.73 7.64 -8.09
C LYS A 337 -7.11 7.21 -7.63
N LEU A 338 -8.00 6.77 -8.52
CA LEU A 338 -9.35 6.40 -8.12
C LEU A 338 -9.39 4.95 -7.60
N PRO A 339 -10.20 4.65 -6.58
CA PRO A 339 -10.49 3.28 -6.16
C PRO A 339 -10.91 2.39 -7.33
N VAL A 340 -10.47 1.13 -7.32
CA VAL A 340 -10.88 0.11 -8.29
C VAL A 340 -12.10 -0.61 -7.73
N PRO A 341 -13.33 -0.35 -8.20
CA PRO A 341 -14.51 -0.98 -7.62
C PRO A 341 -14.65 -2.44 -8.09
N LEU A 342 -15.17 -3.32 -7.25
CA LEU A 342 -15.32 -4.75 -7.54
C LEU A 342 -16.80 -5.14 -7.73
N PRO A 343 -17.12 -6.03 -8.69
CA PRO A 343 -16.28 -6.49 -9.80
C PRO A 343 -16.11 -5.41 -10.88
N SER A 344 -15.01 -5.42 -11.63
CA SER A 344 -14.80 -4.47 -12.74
C SER A 344 -13.88 -5.04 -13.82
N THR A 345 -13.70 -4.31 -14.90
CA THR A 345 -12.62 -4.56 -15.86
C THR A 345 -11.71 -3.35 -15.84
N VAL A 346 -10.40 -3.59 -15.69
CA VAL A 346 -9.37 -2.55 -15.71
C VAL A 346 -8.48 -2.73 -16.94
N ALA A 347 -8.02 -1.62 -17.49
CA ALA A 347 -7.06 -1.56 -18.59
C ALA A 347 -5.68 -1.22 -18.02
N PHE A 348 -4.71 -2.12 -18.24
CA PHE A 348 -3.32 -1.93 -17.89
C PHE A 348 -2.54 -1.46 -19.10
N SER A 349 -1.72 -0.44 -18.91
CA SER A 349 -0.85 0.12 -19.94
C SER A 349 0.58 0.16 -19.40
N ALA A 350 1.50 -0.53 -20.05
CA ALA A 350 2.94 -0.33 -19.88
C ALA A 350 3.45 0.51 -21.05
N VAL A 351 4.16 1.61 -20.75
CA VAL A 351 4.75 2.48 -21.78
C VAL A 351 6.27 2.34 -21.80
N PRO A 352 6.94 2.70 -22.91
CA PRO A 352 8.41 2.77 -22.95
C PRO A 352 8.96 3.62 -21.80
N GLY A 353 10.13 3.26 -21.28
CA GLY A 353 10.74 3.98 -20.16
C GLY A 353 10.16 3.63 -18.78
N TRP A 354 9.62 2.42 -18.61
CA TRP A 354 9.25 1.84 -17.31
C TRP A 354 8.06 2.49 -16.58
N ASP A 355 7.33 3.38 -17.24
CA ASP A 355 6.10 3.94 -16.69
C ASP A 355 4.92 3.00 -16.99
N PHE A 356 3.94 2.98 -16.09
CA PHE A 356 2.77 2.14 -16.22
C PHE A 356 1.54 2.77 -15.57
N ALA A 357 0.36 2.34 -15.99
CA ALA A 357 -0.88 2.84 -15.46
C ALA A 357 -1.99 1.79 -15.47
N LEU A 358 -2.97 2.00 -14.60
CA LEU A 358 -4.19 1.22 -14.51
C LEU A 358 -5.39 2.16 -14.60
N HIS A 359 -6.32 1.86 -15.49
CA HIS A 359 -7.52 2.66 -15.74
C HIS A 359 -8.79 1.79 -15.70
N ASP A 360 -9.94 2.41 -15.49
CA ASP A 360 -11.23 1.77 -15.76
C ASP A 360 -11.36 1.52 -17.27
N ALA A 361 -11.56 0.27 -17.69
CA ALA A 361 -11.54 -0.11 -19.09
C ALA A 361 -12.64 0.55 -19.94
N ARG A 362 -13.74 1.01 -19.32
CA ARG A 362 -14.88 1.60 -20.02
C ARG A 362 -14.82 3.12 -20.05
N THR A 363 -14.43 3.73 -18.95
CA THR A 363 -14.48 5.19 -18.74
C THR A 363 -13.12 5.86 -18.89
N GLY A 364 -12.02 5.11 -18.93
CA GLY A 364 -10.66 5.65 -18.99
C GLY A 364 -10.21 6.37 -17.72
N ARG A 365 -10.99 6.29 -16.63
CA ARG A 365 -10.66 6.96 -15.36
C ARG A 365 -9.43 6.31 -14.71
N PRO A 366 -8.45 7.09 -14.21
CA PRO A 366 -7.20 6.54 -13.69
C PRO A 366 -7.40 5.94 -12.30
N HIS A 367 -6.89 4.74 -12.09
CA HIS A 367 -6.83 4.06 -10.80
C HIS A 367 -5.44 4.08 -10.19
N LEU A 368 -4.41 3.92 -11.01
CA LEU A 368 -3.02 3.89 -10.58
C LEU A 368 -2.16 4.46 -11.69
N VAL A 369 -1.15 5.24 -11.30
CA VAL A 369 -0.01 5.57 -12.15
C VAL A 369 1.25 5.16 -11.41
N GLY A 370 2.24 4.66 -12.15
CA GLY A 370 3.47 4.21 -11.56
C GLY A 370 4.65 4.28 -12.51
N THR A 371 5.82 4.14 -11.94
CA THR A 371 7.09 4.19 -12.64
C THR A 371 8.08 3.24 -11.99
N VAL A 372 8.90 2.57 -12.80
CA VAL A 372 10.06 1.80 -12.35
C VAL A 372 11.34 2.52 -12.79
N ARG A 373 12.34 2.57 -11.91
CA ARG A 373 13.63 3.24 -12.12
C ARG A 373 14.78 2.40 -11.64
#